data_AF-A0A2T3MA08-F1
#
_entry.id   AF-A0A2T3MA08-F1
#
_cell.length_a   1.000
_cell.length_b   1.000
_cell.length_c   1.000
_cell.angle_alpha   90.00
_cell.angle_beta   90.00
_cell.angle_gamma   90.00
#
_symmetry.space_group_name_H-M   'P 1'
#
loop_
_entity.id
_entity.type
_entity.pdbx_description
1 polymer ?
#
loop_
_entity_poly.entity_id
_entity_poly.type
_entity_poly.pdbx_seq_one_letter_code
_entity_poly.pdbx_strand_id
1 'polypeptide(L)'
;MTEIVEIEGYVDDREKVVVLGDERAANKISFQLAQDFYNEITGKSERLKELSNESFILKLSDIEQLYHRLKQSTEQYNIVSFHESYIVSYVDDSSERYSSFERLQLHNGAKGAAVEEFIASFNILIVLPQTHRAQEYKITVKLASRVARIEGMRNQMGSMPFDIPLCHLEGANVAVFSIEYVDSTVATALMSVLKSWFNTVEKNSISSSIKTIRKYSHLAPRLTKYGLLFTTCYLGWDLSLVLLAENVDTRVAVLFVLGSFLSAYISINFGHFLGRKTEVALDSIYEQSYINFSGADDNFIKNSSCRIRSSKIKAALNMIVTIVVGVGCSLVASWLYT
;
A
#
# COMPACT_ATOMS: atom_id res chain seq x y z
N MET A 1 56.78 5.81 -31.11
CA MET A 1 57.54 4.62 -30.70
C MET A 1 56.52 3.55 -30.39
N THR A 2 56.32 2.64 -31.33
CA THR A 2 55.41 1.51 -31.26
C THR A 2 56.22 0.31 -30.79
N GLU A 3 55.80 -0.31 -29.70
CA GLU A 3 56.35 -1.59 -29.25
C GLU A 3 55.48 -2.70 -29.81
N ILE A 4 56.06 -3.52 -30.69
CA ILE A 4 55.42 -4.69 -31.27
C ILE A 4 55.85 -5.87 -30.42
N VAL A 5 54.90 -6.47 -29.69
CA VAL A 5 55.11 -7.76 -29.03
C VAL A 5 54.65 -8.83 -30.01
N GLU A 6 55.59 -9.51 -30.65
CA GLU A 6 55.32 -10.71 -31.45
C GLU A 6 55.08 -11.90 -30.50
N ILE A 7 53.88 -12.45 -30.54
CA ILE A 7 53.57 -13.74 -29.93
C ILE A 7 53.78 -14.81 -31.00
N GLU A 8 54.84 -15.59 -30.85
CA GLU A 8 55.16 -16.70 -31.73
C GLU A 8 54.17 -17.85 -31.50
N GLY A 9 53.45 -18.26 -32.56
CA GLY A 9 52.62 -19.48 -32.56
C GLY A 9 51.12 -19.25 -32.70
N TYR A 10 50.68 -18.56 -33.74
CA TYR A 10 49.32 -18.81 -34.29
C TYR A 10 49.32 -18.57 -35.80
N VAL A 11 48.93 -19.60 -36.54
CA VAL A 11 48.80 -19.57 -38.00
C VAL A 11 47.52 -18.80 -38.35
N ASP A 12 47.70 -17.88 -39.28
CA ASP A 12 46.76 -17.02 -40.00
C ASP A 12 45.34 -17.61 -40.17
N ASP A 13 44.35 -16.96 -39.55
CA ASP A 13 43.02 -16.84 -40.15
C ASP A 13 42.59 -15.37 -40.03
N ARG A 14 42.60 -14.70 -41.18
CA ARG A 14 42.40 -13.26 -41.33
C ARG A 14 40.94 -12.90 -41.13
N GLU A 15 40.63 -12.33 -39.98
CA GLU A 15 39.78 -11.13 -39.79
C GLU A 15 39.37 -11.03 -38.32
N LYS A 16 40.21 -10.39 -37.50
CA LYS A 16 39.84 -9.62 -36.30
C LYS A 16 41.11 -9.10 -35.64
N VAL A 17 41.74 -8.12 -36.27
CA VAL A 17 42.71 -7.26 -35.58
C VAL A 17 41.92 -6.14 -34.93
N VAL A 18 41.73 -6.20 -33.61
CA VAL A 18 41.16 -5.10 -32.83
C VAL A 18 42.27 -4.08 -32.60
N VAL A 19 42.33 -3.07 -33.46
CA VAL A 19 43.21 -1.91 -33.29
C VAL A 19 42.56 -0.96 -32.27
N LEU A 20 43.03 -0.99 -31.02
CA LEU A 20 42.73 0.01 -30.02
C LEU A 20 43.74 1.16 -30.17
N GLY A 21 43.32 2.28 -30.77
CA GLY A 21 44.16 3.47 -30.82
C GLY A 21 43.94 4.47 -31.95
N ASP A 22 42.91 4.32 -32.78
CA ASP A 22 42.63 5.28 -33.85
C ASP A 22 41.51 6.26 -33.45
N GLU A 23 41.74 7.57 -33.54
CA GLU A 23 40.81 8.64 -33.12
C GLU A 23 39.45 8.59 -33.85
N ARG A 24 39.37 7.81 -34.94
CA ARG A 24 38.13 7.54 -35.70
C ARG A 24 37.23 6.46 -35.06
N ALA A 25 37.78 5.60 -34.20
CA ALA A 25 37.01 4.58 -33.47
C ALA A 25 36.25 5.16 -32.26
N ALA A 26 36.69 6.32 -31.75
CA ALA A 26 36.07 7.00 -30.62
C ALA A 26 34.64 7.50 -30.91
N ASN A 27 34.27 7.68 -32.18
CA ASN A 27 33.01 8.32 -32.56
C ASN A 27 31.80 7.38 -32.77
N LYS A 28 31.95 6.06 -32.59
CA LYS A 28 30.83 5.10 -32.71
C LYS A 28 30.89 3.92 -31.75
N ILE A 29 31.39 4.12 -30.53
CA ILE A 29 31.09 3.14 -29.47
C ILE A 29 29.62 3.35 -29.13
N SER A 30 28.76 2.40 -29.54
CA SER A 30 27.35 2.45 -29.18
C SER A 30 27.25 2.35 -27.66
N PHE A 31 26.34 3.13 -27.07
CA PHE A 31 26.10 3.08 -25.63
C PHE A 31 25.83 1.65 -25.14
N GLN A 32 25.18 0.83 -25.97
CA GLN A 32 24.97 -0.61 -25.74
C GLN A 32 26.28 -1.39 -25.60
N LEU A 33 27.25 -1.18 -26.49
CA LEU A 33 28.54 -1.87 -26.42
C LEU A 33 29.32 -1.48 -25.16
N ALA A 34 29.27 -0.21 -24.77
CA ALA A 34 29.88 0.26 -23.53
C ALA A 34 29.19 -0.33 -22.28
N GLN A 35 27.86 -0.47 -22.31
CA GLN A 35 27.08 -1.10 -21.26
C GLN A 35 27.38 -2.61 -21.16
N ASP A 36 27.53 -3.29 -22.29
CA ASP A 36 27.93 -4.70 -22.35
C ASP A 36 29.33 -4.91 -21.76
N PHE A 37 30.33 -4.09 -22.14
CA PHE A 37 31.66 -4.14 -21.54
C PHE A 37 31.64 -3.80 -20.05
N TYR A 38 30.87 -2.79 -19.63
CA TYR A 38 30.74 -2.43 -18.23
C TYR A 38 30.10 -3.56 -17.41
N ASN A 39 29.07 -4.21 -17.93
CA ASN A 39 28.41 -5.34 -17.29
C ASN A 39 29.29 -6.60 -17.26
N GLU A 40 30.09 -6.85 -18.30
CA GLU A 40 31.06 -7.95 -18.36
C GLU A 40 32.21 -7.73 -17.38
N ILE A 41 32.70 -6.49 -17.24
CA ILE A 41 33.78 -6.13 -16.31
C ILE A 41 33.29 -6.09 -14.85
N THR A 42 32.06 -5.63 -14.60
CA THR A 42 31.56 -5.45 -13.22
C THR A 42 30.73 -6.64 -12.71
N GLY A 43 30.22 -7.49 -13.61
CA GLY A 43 29.30 -8.58 -13.26
C GLY A 43 27.98 -8.13 -12.65
N LYS A 44 27.64 -6.84 -12.73
CA LYS A 44 26.46 -6.27 -12.07
C LYS A 44 25.31 -6.13 -13.06
N SER A 45 24.27 -6.95 -12.90
CA SER A 45 22.97 -6.73 -13.53
C SER A 45 22.33 -5.46 -12.98
N GLU A 46 21.79 -4.61 -13.85
CA GLU A 46 21.00 -3.46 -13.43
C GLU A 46 19.60 -3.90 -12.97
N ARG A 47 18.93 -3.07 -12.17
CA ARG A 47 17.61 -3.38 -11.61
C ARG A 47 16.63 -2.25 -11.88
N LEU A 48 15.60 -2.54 -12.68
CA LEU A 48 14.45 -1.67 -12.88
C LEU A 48 13.39 -2.05 -11.84
N LYS A 49 13.02 -1.12 -10.98
CA LYS A 49 12.03 -1.34 -9.93
C LYS A 49 10.91 -0.33 -10.03
N GLU A 50 9.68 -0.83 -9.96
CA GLU A 50 8.49 -0.01 -9.91
C GLU A 50 7.56 -0.44 -8.78
N LEU A 51 6.89 0.55 -8.21
CA LEU A 51 6.05 0.41 -7.05
C LEU A 51 4.66 0.92 -7.41
N SER A 52 3.64 0.12 -7.13
CA SER A 52 2.25 0.53 -7.21
C SER A 52 1.56 0.34 -5.86
N ASN A 53 0.82 1.36 -5.46
CA ASN A 53 0.04 1.36 -4.23
C ASN A 53 -1.47 1.23 -4.47
N GLU A 54 -1.85 0.93 -5.71
CA GLU A 54 -3.25 0.76 -6.06
C GLU A 54 -3.80 -0.53 -5.43
N SER A 55 -5.03 -0.42 -4.92
CA SER A 55 -5.79 -1.52 -4.35
C SER A 55 -6.30 -2.43 -5.47
N PHE A 56 -5.98 -3.72 -5.38
CA PHE A 56 -6.36 -4.73 -6.37
C PHE A 56 -7.11 -5.90 -5.75
N ILE A 57 -7.83 -6.62 -6.61
CA ILE A 57 -8.43 -7.92 -6.36
C ILE A 57 -7.77 -8.89 -7.33
N LEU A 58 -6.88 -9.74 -6.81
CA LEU A 58 -6.13 -10.69 -7.63
C LEU A 58 -6.83 -12.04 -7.62
N LYS A 59 -7.20 -12.55 -8.79
CA LYS A 59 -7.72 -13.91 -8.97
C LYS A 59 -6.66 -14.78 -9.63
N LEU A 60 -6.80 -16.10 -9.52
CA LEU A 60 -5.89 -17.04 -10.19
C LEU A 60 -5.86 -16.82 -11.73
N SER A 61 -7.00 -16.49 -12.32
CA SER A 61 -7.12 -16.16 -13.75
C SER A 61 -6.25 -14.98 -14.17
N ASP A 62 -6.03 -14.02 -13.27
CA ASP A 62 -5.21 -12.84 -13.58
C ASP A 62 -3.73 -13.22 -13.65
N ILE A 63 -3.29 -14.20 -12.86
CA ILE A 63 -1.92 -14.74 -12.89
C ILE A 63 -1.70 -15.58 -14.15
N GLU A 64 -2.70 -16.35 -14.56
CA GLU A 64 -2.68 -17.07 -15.84
C GLU A 64 -2.50 -16.08 -17.01
N GLN A 65 -3.25 -14.97 -17.00
CA GLN A 65 -3.09 -13.90 -17.98
C GLN A 65 -1.69 -13.27 -17.94
N LEU A 66 -1.12 -13.06 -16.75
CA LEU A 66 0.25 -12.55 -16.61
C LEU A 66 1.26 -13.49 -17.28
N TYR A 67 1.16 -14.78 -16.97
CA TYR A 67 2.04 -15.81 -17.53
C TYR A 67 1.96 -15.81 -19.06
N HIS A 68 0.75 -15.86 -19.63
CA HIS A 68 0.59 -15.87 -21.09
C HIS A 68 1.07 -14.58 -21.75
N ARG A 69 0.80 -13.41 -21.16
CA ARG A 69 1.27 -12.12 -21.70
C ARG A 69 2.79 -12.02 -21.67
N LEU A 70 3.43 -12.47 -20.60
CA LEU A 70 4.90 -12.51 -20.52
C LEU A 70 5.47 -13.48 -21.56
N LYS A 71 4.93 -14.69 -21.65
CA LYS A 71 5.36 -15.69 -22.64
C LYS A 71 5.27 -15.14 -24.06
N GLN A 72 4.12 -14.61 -24.45
CA GLN A 72 3.90 -13.98 -25.76
C GLN A 72 4.84 -12.80 -26.00
N SER A 73 5.03 -11.92 -25.00
CA SER A 73 5.95 -10.80 -25.13
C SER A 73 7.41 -11.24 -25.29
N THR A 74 7.75 -12.43 -24.83
CA THR A 74 9.11 -12.97 -24.92
C THR A 74 9.35 -13.73 -26.22
N GLU A 75 8.31 -14.21 -26.91
CA GLU A 75 8.42 -14.98 -28.17
C GLU A 75 9.10 -14.20 -29.32
N GLN A 76 9.06 -12.87 -29.28
CA GLN A 76 9.80 -12.02 -30.22
C GLN A 76 11.33 -12.09 -30.05
N TYR A 77 11.79 -12.64 -28.93
CA TYR A 77 13.20 -12.81 -28.62
C TYR A 77 13.61 -14.28 -28.77
N ASN A 78 14.89 -14.51 -29.06
CA ASN A 78 15.44 -15.87 -29.10
C ASN A 78 15.67 -16.38 -27.66
N ILE A 79 14.63 -16.97 -27.07
CA ILE A 79 14.66 -17.49 -25.70
C ILE A 79 15.34 -18.87 -25.68
N VAL A 80 16.38 -19.02 -24.85
CA VAL A 80 17.05 -20.30 -24.62
C VAL A 80 16.39 -21.07 -23.48
N SER A 81 15.96 -20.36 -22.43
CA SER A 81 15.25 -20.96 -21.30
C SER A 81 14.24 -20.01 -20.70
N PHE A 82 13.12 -20.55 -20.25
CA PHE A 82 12.11 -19.86 -19.47
C PHE A 82 11.83 -20.68 -18.21
N HIS A 83 12.19 -20.16 -17.04
CA HIS A 83 11.93 -20.79 -15.76
C HIS A 83 11.01 -19.92 -14.91
N GLU A 84 10.05 -20.55 -14.25
CA GLU A 84 9.09 -19.88 -13.39
C GLU A 84 9.09 -20.47 -11.98
N SER A 85 8.88 -19.61 -10.99
CA SER A 85 8.76 -19.99 -9.59
C SER A 85 7.75 -19.08 -8.92
N TYR A 86 6.80 -19.67 -8.21
CA TYR A 86 5.77 -18.96 -7.47
C TYR A 86 5.95 -19.24 -5.98
N ILE A 87 5.85 -18.22 -5.14
CA ILE A 87 5.89 -18.33 -3.69
C ILE A 87 4.62 -17.71 -3.15
N VAL A 88 3.86 -18.48 -2.38
CA VAL A 88 2.65 -18.03 -1.70
C VAL A 88 2.94 -18.04 -0.20
N SER A 89 2.86 -16.88 0.43
CA SER A 89 2.94 -16.73 1.88
C SER A 89 1.55 -16.53 2.45
N TYR A 90 1.26 -17.24 3.53
CA TYR A 90 -0.03 -17.23 4.20
C TYR A 90 0.07 -16.49 5.54
N VAL A 91 -1.09 -16.11 6.08
CA VAL A 91 -1.18 -15.36 7.36
C VAL A 91 -0.66 -16.16 8.58
N ASP A 92 -0.52 -17.49 8.47
CA ASP A 92 0.00 -18.37 9.52
C ASP A 92 1.53 -18.52 9.51
N ASP A 93 2.24 -17.56 8.91
CA ASP A 93 3.70 -17.54 8.68
C ASP A 93 4.23 -18.72 7.84
N SER A 94 3.34 -19.50 7.24
CA SER A 94 3.73 -20.57 6.35
C SER A 94 3.93 -20.05 4.93
N SER A 95 4.88 -20.63 4.20
CA SER A 95 5.13 -20.31 2.80
C SER A 95 5.25 -21.58 1.98
N GLU A 96 4.72 -21.52 0.76
CA GLU A 96 4.75 -22.63 -0.18
C GLU A 96 5.37 -22.16 -1.48
N ARG A 97 6.28 -22.97 -2.02
CA ARG A 97 6.99 -22.69 -3.26
C ARG A 97 6.58 -23.69 -4.32
N TYR A 98 6.20 -23.16 -5.47
CA TYR A 98 5.78 -23.90 -6.65
C TYR A 98 6.74 -23.61 -7.80
N SER A 99 7.19 -24.67 -8.48
CA SER A 99 8.12 -24.56 -9.61
C SER A 99 7.42 -24.42 -10.97
N SER A 100 6.09 -24.47 -11.00
CA SER A 100 5.30 -24.28 -12.22
C SER A 100 3.92 -23.73 -11.89
N PHE A 101 3.30 -23.07 -12.87
CA PHE A 101 1.95 -22.52 -12.76
C PHE A 101 0.92 -23.64 -12.57
N GLU A 102 1.08 -24.76 -13.27
CA GLU A 102 0.22 -25.94 -13.14
C GLU A 102 0.21 -26.49 -11.71
N ARG A 103 1.38 -26.55 -11.05
CA ARG A 103 1.48 -26.96 -9.64
C ARG A 103 0.80 -25.98 -8.71
N LEU A 104 0.95 -24.68 -8.97
CA LEU A 104 0.22 -23.65 -8.22
C LEU A 104 -1.29 -23.86 -8.36
N GLN A 105 -1.80 -24.08 -9.57
CA GLN A 105 -3.24 -24.29 -9.82
C GLN A 105 -3.78 -25.55 -9.13
N LEU A 106 -3.02 -26.65 -9.11
CA LEU A 106 -3.43 -27.91 -8.47
C LEU A 106 -3.48 -27.82 -6.94
N HIS A 107 -2.57 -27.07 -6.33
CA HIS A 107 -2.49 -26.92 -4.88
C HIS A 107 -3.16 -25.66 -4.35
N ASN A 108 -3.69 -24.83 -5.26
CA ASN A 108 -4.35 -23.61 -4.89
C ASN A 108 -5.53 -23.89 -3.94
N GLY A 109 -5.53 -23.25 -2.77
CA GLY A 109 -6.57 -23.41 -1.76
C GLY A 109 -6.56 -24.72 -0.97
N ALA A 110 -5.56 -25.59 -1.15
CA ALA A 110 -5.38 -26.76 -0.28
C ALA A 110 -5.12 -26.34 1.18
N LYS A 111 -4.43 -25.22 1.36
CA LYS A 111 -4.22 -24.61 2.67
C LYS A 111 -5.43 -23.77 3.03
N GLY A 112 -6.14 -24.15 4.09
CA GLY A 112 -7.32 -23.44 4.61
C GLY A 112 -7.01 -22.09 5.28
N ALA A 113 -5.91 -21.43 4.87
CA ALA A 113 -5.43 -20.16 5.40
C ALA A 113 -5.50 -19.07 4.32
N ALA A 114 -5.66 -17.82 4.74
CA ALA A 114 -5.70 -16.69 3.82
C ALA A 114 -4.30 -16.32 3.32
N VAL A 115 -4.20 -15.86 2.07
CA VAL A 115 -2.94 -15.47 1.42
C VAL A 115 -2.56 -14.04 1.82
N GLU A 116 -1.35 -13.88 2.34
CA GLU A 116 -0.78 -12.58 2.69
C GLU A 116 0.07 -12.00 1.56
N GLU A 117 0.94 -12.81 0.96
CA GLU A 117 1.87 -12.35 -0.07
C GLU A 117 1.97 -13.39 -1.20
N PHE A 118 2.05 -12.89 -2.42
CA PHE A 118 2.31 -13.67 -3.62
C PHE A 118 3.52 -13.12 -4.34
N ILE A 119 4.50 -13.97 -4.62
CA ILE A 119 5.71 -13.63 -5.38
C ILE A 119 5.79 -14.55 -6.59
N ALA A 120 5.73 -13.98 -7.78
CA ALA A 120 6.07 -14.68 -9.02
C ALA A 120 7.47 -14.26 -9.47
N SER A 121 8.34 -15.23 -9.74
CA SER A 121 9.67 -15.04 -10.26
C SER A 121 9.81 -15.76 -11.59
N PHE A 122 10.19 -15.02 -12.63
CA PHE A 122 10.46 -15.54 -13.97
C PHE A 122 11.92 -15.28 -14.31
N ASN A 123 12.68 -16.34 -14.53
CA ASN A 123 14.07 -16.27 -14.99
C ASN A 123 14.10 -16.65 -16.46
N ILE A 124 14.51 -15.72 -17.31
CA ILE A 124 14.49 -15.85 -18.76
C ILE A 124 15.90 -15.67 -19.28
N LEU A 125 16.36 -16.60 -20.11
CA LEU A 125 17.63 -16.45 -20.84
C LEU A 125 17.33 -16.02 -22.27
N ILE A 126 17.74 -14.81 -22.61
CA ILE A 126 17.51 -14.19 -23.93
C ILE A 126 18.84 -14.07 -24.67
N VAL A 127 18.91 -14.56 -25.91
CA VAL A 127 20.04 -14.32 -26.80
C VAL A 127 19.79 -13.04 -27.58
N LEU A 128 20.58 -12.02 -27.30
CA LEU A 128 20.50 -10.75 -28.04
C LEU A 128 21.12 -10.90 -29.44
N PRO A 129 20.56 -10.23 -30.45
CA PRO A 129 21.04 -10.32 -31.82
C PRO A 129 22.43 -9.71 -32.01
N GLN A 130 22.84 -8.75 -31.17
CA GLN A 130 24.15 -8.09 -31.30
C GLN A 130 25.29 -8.87 -30.65
N THR A 131 25.05 -9.45 -29.47
CA THR A 131 26.10 -10.14 -28.70
C THR A 131 26.15 -11.64 -28.99
N HIS A 132 25.08 -12.22 -29.55
CA HIS A 132 24.90 -13.67 -29.74
C HIS A 132 25.14 -14.50 -28.46
N ARG A 133 25.11 -13.86 -27.29
CA ARG A 133 25.29 -14.49 -25.98
C ARG A 133 23.96 -14.52 -25.24
N ALA A 134 23.73 -15.60 -24.50
CA ALA A 134 22.57 -15.71 -23.63
C ALA A 134 22.77 -14.81 -22.40
N GLN A 135 21.80 -13.93 -22.15
CA GLN A 135 21.79 -13.02 -21.02
C GLN A 135 20.59 -13.33 -20.11
N GLU A 136 20.80 -13.25 -18.80
CA GLU A 136 19.78 -13.54 -17.80
C GLU A 136 18.95 -12.31 -17.47
N TYR A 137 17.63 -12.50 -17.51
CA TYR A 137 16.63 -11.54 -17.08
C TYR A 137 15.81 -12.17 -15.96
N LYS A 138 15.76 -11.51 -14.81
CA LYS A 138 14.98 -11.98 -13.66
C LYS A 138 13.87 -11.00 -13.35
N ILE A 139 12.65 -11.41 -13.69
CA ILE A 139 11.42 -10.67 -13.42
C ILE A 139 10.85 -11.16 -12.09
N THR A 140 10.62 -10.25 -11.16
CA THR A 140 9.97 -10.53 -9.88
C THR A 140 8.75 -9.63 -9.75
N VAL A 141 7.59 -10.26 -9.60
CA VAL A 141 6.31 -9.63 -9.32
C VAL A 141 5.92 -10.00 -7.90
N LYS A 142 5.94 -9.03 -7.00
CA LYS A 142 5.54 -9.20 -5.60
C LYS A 142 4.25 -8.45 -5.34
N LEU A 143 3.24 -9.16 -4.87
CA LEU A 143 1.90 -8.66 -4.58
C LEU A 143 1.57 -9.01 -3.13
N ALA A 144 1.16 -8.04 -2.33
CA ALA A 144 0.82 -8.23 -0.93
C ALA A 144 -0.64 -7.85 -0.66
N SER A 145 -1.39 -8.71 0.03
CA SER A 145 -2.74 -8.34 0.49
C SER A 145 -2.64 -7.32 1.61
N ARG A 146 -3.27 -6.16 1.41
CA ARG A 146 -3.36 -5.12 2.44
C ARG A 146 -4.28 -5.55 3.58
N VAL A 147 -5.35 -6.29 3.28
CA VAL A 147 -6.27 -6.81 4.31
C VAL A 147 -5.53 -7.75 5.26
N ALA A 148 -4.76 -8.70 4.71
CA ALA A 148 -3.99 -9.65 5.50
C ALA A 148 -2.98 -8.94 6.42
N ARG A 149 -2.20 -8.01 5.87
CA ARG A 149 -1.23 -7.23 6.65
C ARG A 149 -1.85 -6.36 7.74
N ILE A 150 -2.95 -5.66 7.42
CA ILE A 150 -3.63 -4.79 8.39
C ILE A 150 -4.26 -5.61 9.52
N GLU A 151 -4.94 -6.72 9.22
CA GLU A 151 -5.52 -7.56 10.26
C GLU A 151 -4.45 -8.32 11.06
N GLY A 152 -3.36 -8.76 10.42
CA GLY A 152 -2.19 -9.35 11.09
C GLY A 152 -1.55 -8.38 12.08
N MET A 153 -1.28 -7.14 11.64
CA MET A 153 -0.79 -6.08 12.54
C MET A 153 -1.80 -5.73 13.63
N ARG A 154 -3.10 -5.68 13.32
CA ARG A 154 -4.13 -5.44 14.34
C ARG A 154 -4.13 -6.52 15.42
N ASN A 155 -4.00 -7.79 15.04
CA ASN A 155 -3.93 -8.89 15.99
C ASN A 155 -2.69 -8.76 16.90
N GLN A 156 -1.55 -8.34 16.36
CA GLN A 156 -0.35 -8.05 17.15
C GLN A 156 -0.53 -6.82 18.06
N MET A 157 -1.14 -5.75 17.54
CA MET A 157 -1.39 -4.50 18.26
C MET A 157 -2.43 -4.60 19.37
N GLY A 158 -3.32 -5.60 19.35
CA GLY A 158 -4.26 -5.84 20.45
C GLY A 158 -3.56 -6.03 21.81
N SER A 159 -2.26 -6.33 21.81
CA SER A 159 -1.43 -6.44 23.00
C SER A 159 -0.75 -5.13 23.45
N MET A 160 -0.80 -4.07 22.63
CA MET A 160 -0.10 -2.81 22.87
C MET A 160 -1.01 -1.75 23.53
N PRO A 161 -0.46 -0.88 24.41
CA PRO A 161 -1.23 0.16 25.09
C PRO A 161 -1.54 1.41 24.23
N PHE A 162 -1.11 1.43 22.96
CA PHE A 162 -1.26 2.57 22.05
C PHE A 162 -1.96 2.16 20.75
N ASP A 163 -2.96 2.96 20.32
CA ASP A 163 -3.63 2.79 19.03
C ASP A 163 -2.80 3.43 17.92
N ILE A 164 -2.31 2.63 16.97
CA ILE A 164 -1.66 3.14 15.76
C ILE A 164 -2.71 3.27 14.66
N PRO A 165 -2.83 4.46 14.01
CA PRO A 165 -3.78 4.67 12.94
C PRO A 165 -3.46 3.76 11.73
N LEU A 166 -4.28 2.72 11.54
CA LEU A 166 -4.10 1.69 10.50
C LEU A 166 -4.09 2.28 9.07
N CYS A 167 -4.64 3.47 8.88
CA CYS A 167 -4.59 4.19 7.62
C CYS A 167 -3.15 4.50 7.15
N HIS A 168 -2.18 4.63 8.07
CA HIS A 168 -0.79 4.83 7.70
C HIS A 168 -0.18 3.60 7.01
N LEU A 169 -0.77 2.42 7.23
CA LEU A 169 -0.36 1.16 6.60
C LEU A 169 -0.87 1.05 5.16
N GLU A 170 -1.80 1.92 4.73
CA GLU A 170 -2.23 1.99 3.33
C GLU A 170 -1.13 2.52 2.40
N GLY A 171 -0.11 3.20 2.95
CA GLY A 171 1.07 3.65 2.20
C GLY A 171 2.05 2.54 1.86
N ALA A 172 1.88 1.34 2.43
CA ALA A 172 2.75 0.21 2.13
C ALA A 172 2.49 -0.30 0.70
N ASN A 173 3.54 -0.35 -0.12
CA ASN A 173 3.46 -0.81 -1.51
C ASN A 173 2.77 -2.17 -1.58
N VAL A 174 1.66 -2.21 -2.33
CA VAL A 174 0.83 -3.41 -2.51
C VAL A 174 1.37 -4.27 -3.66
N ALA A 175 1.90 -3.62 -4.70
CA ALA A 175 2.52 -4.28 -5.83
C ALA A 175 3.93 -3.73 -6.07
N VAL A 176 4.89 -4.63 -6.25
CA VAL A 176 6.29 -4.33 -6.52
C VAL A 176 6.71 -5.15 -7.74
N PHE A 177 7.07 -4.45 -8.81
CA PHE A 177 7.63 -5.04 -10.01
C PHE A 177 9.13 -4.77 -10.03
N SER A 178 9.91 -5.80 -10.29
CA SER A 178 11.37 -5.72 -10.30
C SER A 178 11.90 -6.55 -11.43
N ILE A 179 12.68 -5.95 -12.32
CA ILE A 179 13.34 -6.64 -13.43
C ILE A 179 14.84 -6.42 -13.26
N GLU A 180 15.59 -7.49 -13.05
CA GLU A 180 17.04 -7.48 -13.19
C GLU A 180 17.37 -7.75 -14.65
N TYR A 181 18.16 -6.87 -15.26
CA TYR A 181 18.38 -6.84 -16.71
C TYR A 181 19.81 -6.49 -17.09
N VAL A 182 20.14 -6.80 -18.34
CA VAL A 182 21.39 -6.40 -19.01
C VAL A 182 21.11 -5.30 -20.05
N ASP A 183 20.07 -5.47 -20.89
CA ASP A 183 19.59 -4.43 -21.81
C ASP A 183 18.34 -3.72 -21.27
N SER A 184 18.45 -2.40 -21.10
CA SER A 184 17.38 -1.53 -20.60
C SER A 184 16.17 -1.44 -21.54
N THR A 185 16.36 -1.63 -22.84
CA THR A 185 15.27 -1.53 -23.84
C THR A 185 14.31 -2.71 -23.72
N VAL A 186 14.85 -3.93 -23.62
CA VAL A 186 14.09 -5.15 -23.35
C VAL A 186 13.40 -5.08 -21.99
N ALA A 187 14.12 -4.62 -20.96
CA ALA A 187 13.56 -4.45 -19.61
C ALA A 187 12.38 -3.48 -19.58
N THR A 188 12.47 -2.36 -20.31
CA THR A 188 11.40 -1.36 -20.38
C THR A 188 10.17 -1.91 -21.11
N ALA A 189 10.37 -2.69 -22.18
CA ALA A 189 9.27 -3.35 -22.88
C ALA A 189 8.54 -4.35 -21.96
N LEU A 190 9.29 -5.21 -21.25
CA LEU A 190 8.73 -6.15 -20.29
C LEU A 190 8.02 -5.45 -19.12
N MET A 191 8.59 -4.36 -18.61
CA MET A 191 7.96 -3.56 -17.56
C MET A 191 6.64 -2.95 -18.03
N SER A 192 6.58 -2.48 -19.29
CA SER A 192 5.34 -1.97 -19.89
C SER A 192 4.25 -3.05 -19.95
N VAL A 193 4.62 -4.29 -20.28
CA VAL A 193 3.69 -5.44 -20.26
C VAL A 193 3.18 -5.71 -18.84
N LEU A 194 4.05 -5.69 -17.83
CA LEU A 194 3.66 -5.84 -16.42
C LEU A 194 2.71 -4.74 -15.96
N LYS A 195 2.98 -3.48 -16.32
CA LYS A 195 2.08 -2.35 -16.03
C LYS A 195 0.72 -2.52 -16.70
N SER A 196 0.72 -2.85 -17.99
CA SER A 196 -0.49 -3.03 -18.76
C SER A 196 -1.34 -4.15 -18.17
N TRP A 197 -0.71 -5.26 -17.80
CA TRP A 197 -1.35 -6.34 -17.07
C TRP A 197 -1.94 -5.88 -15.73
N PHE A 198 -1.15 -5.22 -14.89
CA PHE A 198 -1.62 -4.77 -13.58
C PHE A 198 -2.79 -3.79 -13.70
N ASN A 199 -2.81 -2.96 -14.74
CA ASN A 199 -3.93 -2.05 -15.02
C ASN A 199 -5.22 -2.77 -15.43
N THR A 200 -5.14 -4.00 -15.95
CA THR A 200 -6.32 -4.83 -16.26
C THR A 200 -6.88 -5.58 -15.06
N VAL A 201 -6.12 -5.69 -13.96
CA VAL A 201 -6.59 -6.32 -12.72
C VAL A 201 -7.69 -5.47 -12.08
N GLU A 202 -8.70 -6.12 -11.52
CA GLU A 202 -9.83 -5.47 -10.86
C GLU A 202 -9.34 -4.60 -9.68
N LYS A 203 -9.71 -3.32 -9.67
CA LYS A 203 -9.26 -2.34 -8.67
C LYS A 203 -10.39 -2.00 -7.70
N ASN A 204 -10.09 -1.97 -6.40
CA ASN A 204 -11.07 -1.66 -5.36
C ASN A 204 -10.78 -0.32 -4.69
N SER A 205 -11.45 0.74 -5.11
CA SER A 205 -11.23 2.08 -4.55
C SER A 205 -12.28 2.48 -3.52
N ILE A 206 -11.82 3.17 -2.46
CA ILE A 206 -12.73 3.89 -1.56
C ILE A 206 -13.12 5.23 -2.19
N SER A 207 -14.34 5.68 -1.92
CA SER A 207 -14.80 7.00 -2.37
C SER A 207 -13.85 8.12 -1.91
N SER A 208 -13.56 9.04 -2.82
CA SER A 208 -12.62 10.15 -2.57
C SER A 208 -12.99 10.96 -1.31
N SER A 209 -14.28 11.15 -1.06
CA SER A 209 -14.78 11.85 0.14
C SER A 209 -14.32 11.22 1.45
N ILE A 210 -14.33 9.88 1.54
CA ILE A 210 -13.89 9.17 2.75
C ILE A 210 -12.38 9.35 2.93
N LYS A 211 -11.60 9.33 1.84
CA LYS A 211 -10.15 9.60 1.91
C LYS A 211 -9.87 11.00 2.44
N THR A 212 -10.62 12.00 1.98
CA THR A 212 -10.49 13.38 2.46
C THR A 212 -10.88 13.50 3.93
N ILE A 213 -12.03 12.96 4.34
CA ILE A 213 -12.48 12.99 5.75
C ILE A 213 -11.44 12.33 6.65
N ARG A 214 -10.86 11.21 6.22
CA ARG A 214 -9.80 10.50 6.94
C ARG A 214 -8.53 11.32 7.07
N LYS A 215 -8.12 12.06 6.03
CA LYS A 215 -6.94 12.95 6.11
C LYS A 215 -7.10 13.98 7.24
N TYR A 216 -8.33 14.39 7.53
CA TYR A 216 -8.66 15.31 8.62
C TYR A 216 -9.21 14.62 9.88
N SER A 217 -9.15 13.28 10.00
CA SER A 217 -9.69 12.55 11.16
C SER A 217 -9.03 12.97 12.47
N HIS A 218 -7.72 13.25 12.44
CA HIS A 218 -6.94 13.77 13.58
C HIS A 218 -7.45 15.11 14.13
N LEU A 219 -8.25 15.85 13.34
CA LEU A 219 -8.85 17.10 13.75
C LEU A 219 -10.17 16.87 14.52
N ALA A 220 -10.80 15.69 14.38
CA ALA A 220 -12.08 15.39 15.01
C ALA A 220 -12.05 15.46 16.56
N PRO A 221 -11.04 14.91 17.27
CA PRO A 221 -10.92 15.07 18.73
C PRO A 221 -10.78 16.53 19.16
N ARG A 222 -10.10 17.35 18.37
CA ARG A 222 -9.91 18.78 18.67
C ARG A 222 -11.20 19.57 18.44
N LEU A 223 -11.87 19.33 17.32
CA LEU A 223 -13.13 20.00 16.97
C LEU A 223 -14.24 19.65 17.95
N THR A 224 -14.39 18.39 18.31
CA THR A 224 -15.40 17.95 19.28
C THR A 224 -15.12 18.48 20.69
N LYS A 225 -13.86 18.47 21.13
CA LYS A 225 -13.43 19.06 22.42
C LYS A 225 -13.75 20.56 22.50
N TYR A 226 -13.29 21.34 21.53
CA TYR A 226 -13.50 22.80 21.56
C TYR A 226 -14.92 23.20 21.19
N GLY A 227 -15.59 22.44 20.32
CA GLY A 227 -17.00 22.63 19.98
C GLY A 227 -17.90 22.45 21.20
N LEU A 228 -17.72 21.36 21.95
CA LEU A 228 -18.48 21.13 23.18
C LEU A 228 -18.16 22.17 24.26
N LEU A 229 -16.88 22.53 24.43
CA LEU A 229 -16.51 23.63 25.34
C LEU A 229 -17.21 24.94 24.97
N PHE A 230 -17.19 25.32 23.69
CA PHE A 230 -17.84 26.52 23.19
C PHE A 230 -19.35 26.48 23.48
N THR A 231 -20.02 25.36 23.19
CA THR A 231 -21.45 25.21 23.50
C THR A 231 -21.72 25.33 25.00
N THR A 232 -20.90 24.72 25.87
CA THR A 232 -21.09 24.84 27.33
C THR A 232 -20.83 26.23 27.86
N CYS A 233 -19.83 26.94 27.33
CA CYS A 233 -19.58 28.33 27.70
C CYS A 233 -20.70 29.26 27.24
N TYR A 234 -21.23 29.03 26.03
CA TYR A 234 -22.39 29.78 25.53
C TYR A 234 -23.63 29.56 26.40
N LEU A 235 -23.93 28.32 26.76
CA LEU A 235 -25.05 27.99 27.65
C LEU A 235 -24.84 28.54 29.07
N GLY A 236 -23.61 28.50 29.58
CA GLY A 236 -23.27 29.11 30.87
C GLY A 236 -23.41 30.63 30.83
N TRP A 237 -23.01 31.29 29.75
CA TRP A 237 -23.23 32.73 29.56
C TRP A 237 -24.73 33.05 29.55
N ASP A 238 -25.49 32.32 28.75
CA ASP A 238 -26.93 32.50 28.59
C ASP A 238 -27.65 32.32 29.93
N LEU A 239 -27.43 31.19 30.62
CA LEU A 239 -27.99 30.90 31.95
C LEU A 239 -27.61 31.95 33.00
N SER A 240 -26.44 32.58 32.86
CA SER A 240 -26.03 33.62 33.80
C SER A 240 -26.93 34.86 33.74
N LEU A 241 -27.46 35.20 32.55
CA LEU A 241 -28.40 36.31 32.39
C LEU A 241 -29.74 36.07 33.10
N VAL A 242 -30.18 34.81 33.22
CA VAL A 242 -31.44 34.45 33.89
C VAL A 242 -31.23 34.30 35.40
N LEU A 243 -30.21 33.53 35.79
CA LEU A 243 -30.01 33.12 37.17
C LEU A 243 -29.31 34.19 38.02
N LEU A 244 -28.56 35.12 37.41
CA LEU A 244 -27.89 36.23 38.11
C LEU A 244 -28.56 37.60 37.90
N ALA A 245 -29.88 37.64 37.74
CA ALA A 245 -30.65 38.89 37.71
C ALA A 245 -30.54 39.69 39.04
N GLU A 246 -31.00 40.94 39.08
CA GLU A 246 -30.74 41.88 40.19
C GLU A 246 -31.07 41.30 41.59
N ASN A 247 -30.12 41.45 42.54
CA ASN A 247 -30.16 41.02 43.95
C ASN A 247 -29.96 39.52 44.25
N VAL A 248 -29.03 38.85 43.56
CA VAL A 248 -28.68 37.44 43.85
C VAL A 248 -27.84 37.29 45.11
N ASP A 249 -28.18 36.28 45.93
CA ASP A 249 -27.39 35.87 47.08
C ASP A 249 -26.00 35.36 46.65
N THR A 250 -24.95 35.85 47.32
CA THR A 250 -23.55 35.46 47.11
C THR A 250 -23.34 33.95 47.02
N ARG A 251 -24.07 33.17 47.81
CA ARG A 251 -24.00 31.71 47.81
C ARG A 251 -24.42 31.11 46.47
N VAL A 252 -25.48 31.64 45.85
CA VAL A 252 -26.00 31.16 44.56
C VAL A 252 -25.02 31.49 43.44
N ALA A 253 -24.44 32.69 43.47
CA ALA A 253 -23.41 33.10 42.51
C ALA A 253 -22.17 32.19 42.56
N VAL A 254 -21.67 31.87 43.76
CA VAL A 254 -20.52 30.97 43.93
C VAL A 254 -20.84 29.55 43.42
N LEU A 255 -22.02 29.02 43.75
CA LEU A 255 -22.45 27.69 43.27
C LEU A 255 -22.58 27.65 41.74
N PHE A 256 -23.10 28.72 41.13
CA PHE A 256 -23.21 28.83 39.68
C PHE A 256 -21.84 28.81 38.99
N VAL A 257 -20.89 29.59 39.50
CA VAL A 257 -19.53 29.64 38.96
C VAL A 257 -18.85 28.27 39.07
N LEU A 258 -18.90 27.63 40.24
CA LEU A 258 -18.33 26.30 40.44
C LEU A 258 -18.98 25.24 39.53
N GLY A 259 -20.31 25.27 39.40
CA GLY A 259 -21.05 24.40 38.50
C GLY A 259 -20.66 24.59 37.03
N SER A 260 -20.46 25.85 36.62
CA SER A 260 -20.04 26.21 35.25
C SER A 260 -18.62 25.74 34.94
N PHE A 261 -17.69 25.86 35.90
CA PHE A 261 -16.33 25.30 35.75
C PHE A 261 -16.34 23.78 35.66
N LEU A 262 -17.13 23.11 36.50
CA LEU A 262 -17.24 21.66 36.48
C LEU A 262 -17.87 21.16 35.18
N SER A 263 -18.92 21.82 34.69
CA SER A 263 -19.56 21.45 33.42
C SER A 263 -18.63 21.64 32.23
N ALA A 264 -17.85 22.73 32.19
CA ALA A 264 -16.83 22.96 31.16
C ALA A 264 -15.73 21.88 31.20
N TYR A 265 -15.27 21.49 32.39
CA TYR A 265 -14.27 20.42 32.55
C TYR A 265 -14.79 19.07 32.06
N ILE A 266 -16.01 18.69 32.44
CA ILE A 266 -16.66 17.45 31.98
C ILE A 266 -16.85 17.48 30.47
N SER A 267 -17.31 18.62 29.92
CA SER A 267 -17.51 18.84 28.49
C SER A 267 -16.25 18.63 27.67
N ILE A 268 -15.10 19.16 28.13
CA ILE A 268 -13.80 18.96 27.49
C ILE A 268 -13.43 17.47 27.43
N ASN A 269 -13.54 16.77 28.56
CA ASN A 269 -13.17 15.35 28.63
C ASN A 269 -14.10 14.48 27.80
N PHE A 270 -15.41 14.76 27.85
CA PHE A 270 -16.42 14.04 27.10
C PHE A 270 -16.30 14.28 25.60
N GLY A 271 -16.06 15.53 25.19
CA GLY A 271 -15.84 15.87 23.78
C GLY A 271 -14.59 15.22 23.22
N HIS A 272 -13.48 15.24 23.97
CA HIS A 272 -12.27 14.52 23.58
C HIS A 272 -12.52 13.01 23.45
N PHE A 273 -13.28 12.41 24.38
CA PHE A 273 -13.65 11.00 24.32
C PHE A 273 -14.47 10.65 23.07
N LEU A 274 -15.53 11.41 22.77
CA LEU A 274 -16.37 11.20 21.58
C LEU A 274 -15.59 11.40 20.28
N GLY A 275 -14.76 12.45 20.24
CA GLY A 275 -13.92 12.73 19.09
C GLY A 275 -12.90 11.63 18.83
N ARG A 276 -12.23 11.11 19.88
CA ARG A 276 -11.31 9.97 19.75
C ARG A 276 -12.04 8.70 19.29
N LYS A 277 -13.26 8.44 19.79
CA LYS A 277 -14.08 7.31 19.30
C LYS A 277 -14.45 7.46 17.83
N THR A 278 -14.69 8.69 17.37
CA THR A 278 -14.98 8.99 15.96
C THR A 278 -13.74 8.84 15.09
N GLU A 279 -12.59 9.35 15.54
CA GLU A 279 -11.29 9.21 14.89
C GLU A 279 -10.93 7.73 14.70
N VAL A 280 -10.96 6.92 15.76
CA VAL A 280 -10.67 5.47 15.68
C VAL A 280 -11.63 4.76 14.72
N ALA A 281 -12.91 5.13 14.73
CA ALA A 281 -13.89 4.55 13.80
C ALA A 281 -13.59 4.93 12.34
N LEU A 282 -13.20 6.18 12.07
CA LEU A 282 -12.81 6.65 10.73
C LEU A 282 -11.50 6.03 10.25
N ASP A 283 -10.49 5.94 11.11
CA ASP A 283 -9.17 5.40 10.80
C ASP A 283 -9.20 3.88 10.58
N SER A 284 -10.20 3.20 11.14
CA SER A 284 -10.42 1.77 10.90
C SER A 284 -11.02 1.45 9.53
N ILE A 285 -11.45 2.46 8.75
CA ILE A 285 -11.90 2.29 7.38
C ILE A 285 -10.66 2.32 6.48
N TYR A 286 -10.34 1.19 5.84
CA TYR A 286 -9.18 1.08 4.94
C TYR A 286 -9.54 0.46 3.60
N GLU A 287 -8.76 0.76 2.56
CA GLU A 287 -8.93 0.16 1.23
C GLU A 287 -8.58 -1.32 1.23
N GLN A 288 -9.48 -2.15 0.72
CA GLN A 288 -9.25 -3.60 0.69
C GLN A 288 -8.53 -3.98 -0.59
N SER A 289 -7.29 -4.48 -0.46
CA SER A 289 -6.64 -5.28 -1.51
C SER A 289 -6.41 -6.69 -1.02
N TYR A 290 -6.69 -7.66 -1.88
CA TYR A 290 -6.61 -9.07 -1.51
C TYR A 290 -6.30 -9.95 -2.70
N ILE A 291 -5.84 -11.15 -2.34
CA ILE A 291 -5.56 -12.24 -3.25
C ILE A 291 -6.64 -13.29 -2.97
N ASN A 292 -7.40 -13.67 -3.99
CA ASN A 292 -8.47 -14.66 -3.89
C ASN A 292 -8.05 -15.93 -4.62
N PHE A 293 -7.50 -16.83 -3.82
CA PHE A 293 -6.97 -18.11 -4.23
C PHE A 293 -7.83 -19.25 -3.66
N SER A 294 -8.35 -19.06 -2.45
CA SER A 294 -9.11 -20.05 -1.68
C SER A 294 -10.41 -19.48 -1.13
N GLY A 295 -11.39 -20.34 -0.83
CA GLY A 295 -12.57 -19.95 -0.06
C GLY A 295 -12.25 -19.44 1.36
N ALA A 296 -11.05 -19.76 1.88
CA ALA A 296 -10.53 -19.15 3.12
C ALA A 296 -10.32 -17.63 2.95
N ASP A 297 -9.83 -17.18 1.78
CA ASP A 297 -9.65 -15.77 1.46
C ASP A 297 -11.01 -15.06 1.43
N ASP A 298 -12.01 -15.65 0.76
CA ASP A 298 -13.37 -15.08 0.67
C ASP A 298 -13.98 -14.85 2.07
N ASN A 299 -13.84 -15.84 2.96
CA ASN A 299 -14.31 -15.70 4.33
C ASN A 299 -13.54 -14.61 5.09
N PHE A 300 -12.23 -14.54 4.89
CA PHE A 300 -11.38 -13.52 5.50
C PHE A 300 -11.77 -12.10 5.05
N ILE A 301 -12.03 -11.92 3.75
CA ILE A 301 -12.46 -10.65 3.15
C ILE A 301 -13.86 -10.27 3.62
N LYS A 302 -14.77 -11.24 3.69
CA LYS A 302 -16.13 -11.02 4.19
C LYS A 302 -16.11 -10.54 5.64
N ASN A 303 -15.29 -11.14 6.49
CA ASN A 303 -15.12 -10.70 7.87
C ASN A 303 -14.56 -9.26 7.94
N SER A 304 -13.55 -8.95 7.14
CA SER A 304 -12.96 -7.61 7.07
C SER A 304 -13.95 -6.56 6.52
N SER A 305 -14.75 -6.90 5.52
CA SER A 305 -15.76 -5.98 4.95
C SER A 305 -16.92 -5.73 5.91
N CYS A 306 -17.39 -6.76 6.64
CA CYS A 306 -18.35 -6.60 7.73
C CYS A 306 -17.82 -5.68 8.84
N ARG A 307 -16.54 -5.80 9.22
CA ARG A 307 -15.89 -4.91 10.18
C ARG A 307 -15.84 -3.47 9.67
N ILE A 308 -15.38 -3.25 8.44
CA ILE A 308 -15.35 -1.91 7.83
C ILE A 308 -16.75 -1.29 7.78
N ARG A 309 -17.78 -2.08 7.45
CA ARG A 309 -19.18 -1.61 7.46
C ARG A 309 -19.63 -1.24 8.87
N SER A 310 -19.32 -2.06 9.88
CA SER A 310 -19.61 -1.75 11.29
C SER A 310 -18.90 -0.45 11.72
N SER A 311 -17.64 -0.26 11.33
CA SER A 311 -16.88 0.96 11.60
C SER A 311 -17.49 2.20 10.94
N LYS A 312 -17.97 2.11 9.70
CA LYS A 312 -18.71 3.19 9.03
C LYS A 312 -19.97 3.57 9.82
N ILE A 313 -20.74 2.58 10.26
CA ILE A 313 -21.96 2.80 11.06
C ILE A 313 -21.60 3.42 12.43
N LYS A 314 -20.56 2.93 13.10
CA LYS A 314 -20.09 3.48 14.38
C LYS A 314 -19.62 4.93 14.24
N ALA A 315 -18.87 5.25 13.18
CA ALA A 315 -18.43 6.61 12.91
C ALA A 315 -19.63 7.55 12.69
N ALA A 316 -20.61 7.12 11.89
CA ALA A 316 -21.83 7.89 11.66
C ALA A 316 -22.66 8.07 12.95
N LEU A 317 -22.84 7.00 13.73
CA LEU A 317 -23.56 7.04 15.00
C LEU A 317 -22.89 8.00 15.99
N ASN A 318 -21.57 7.95 16.13
CA ASN A 318 -20.83 8.84 17.03
C ASN A 318 -20.95 10.30 16.60
N MET A 319 -20.92 10.58 15.28
CA MET A 319 -21.17 11.92 14.76
C MET A 319 -22.59 12.40 15.08
N ILE A 320 -23.61 11.55 14.88
CA ILE A 320 -25.01 11.88 15.21
C ILE A 320 -25.18 12.14 16.71
N VAL A 321 -24.65 11.28 17.57
CA VAL A 321 -24.69 11.45 19.03
C VAL A 321 -24.05 12.79 19.42
N THR A 322 -22.94 13.17 18.79
CA THR A 322 -22.28 14.45 19.07
C THR A 322 -23.18 15.64 18.71
N ILE A 323 -23.87 15.58 17.57
CA ILE A 323 -24.83 16.61 17.14
C ILE A 323 -26.03 16.66 18.08
N VAL A 324 -26.61 15.51 18.43
CA VAL A 324 -27.77 15.40 19.31
C VAL A 324 -27.45 15.94 20.71
N VAL A 325 -26.27 15.62 21.26
CA VAL A 325 -25.83 16.19 22.54
C VAL A 325 -25.71 17.71 22.43
N GLY A 326 -25.13 18.24 21.35
CA GLY A 326 -25.05 19.69 21.13
C GLY A 326 -26.42 20.38 21.08
N VAL A 327 -27.37 19.83 20.31
CA VAL A 327 -28.74 20.37 20.18
C VAL A 327 -29.53 20.20 21.48
N GLY A 328 -29.41 19.05 22.14
CA GLY A 328 -30.09 18.76 23.40
C GLY A 328 -29.68 19.73 24.50
N CYS A 329 -28.39 20.06 24.59
CA CYS A 329 -27.91 21.09 25.50
C CYS A 329 -28.54 22.46 25.21
N SER A 330 -28.71 22.82 23.93
CA SER A 330 -29.38 24.07 23.52
C SER A 330 -30.87 24.10 23.83
N LEU A 331 -31.59 22.98 23.65
CA LEU A 331 -33.02 22.89 23.96
C LEU A 331 -33.28 22.96 25.47
N VAL A 332 -32.46 22.29 26.28
CA VAL A 332 -32.57 22.35 27.75
C VAL A 332 -32.36 23.77 28.26
N ALA A 333 -31.41 24.50 27.68
CA ALA A 333 -31.28 25.93 27.99
C ALA A 333 -32.56 26.68 27.63
N SER A 334 -33.06 26.55 26.40
CA SER A 334 -34.30 27.22 25.97
C SER A 334 -35.51 26.90 26.84
N TRP A 335 -35.65 25.67 27.34
CA TRP A 335 -36.77 25.29 28.21
C TRP A 335 -36.67 25.90 29.60
N LEU A 336 -35.46 26.09 30.14
CA LEU A 336 -35.26 26.79 31.41
C LEU A 336 -35.64 28.28 31.35
N TYR A 337 -35.78 28.87 30.16
CA TYR A 337 -36.27 30.26 29.99
C TYR A 337 -37.80 30.40 30.06
N THR A 338 -38.55 29.34 29.74
CA THR A 338 -40.01 29.34 29.78
C THR A 338 -40.55 29.02 31.16
#